data_AF-A0A3C0MA41-F1
#
_entry.id   AF-A0A3C0MA41-F1
#
_cell.length_a   1.000
_cell.length_b   1.000
_cell.length_c   1.000
_cell.angle_alpha   90.00
_cell.angle_beta   90.00
_cell.angle_gamma   90.00
#
_symmetry.space_group_name_H-M   'P 1'
#
loop_
_entity.id
_entity.type
_entity.pdbx_description
1 polymer ?
#
loop_
_entity_poly.entity_id
_entity_poly.type
_entity_poly.pdbx_seq_one_letter_code
_entity_poly.pdbx_strand_id
1 'polypeptide(L)'
;MEAIRGPVEAEGEAISTDALEAIAEQTRRYPYFLQEWGFQIWNLAEMSPIERELVPVATNLAVRRLDESFFRVRFDRLTPKEREYVFAMARLGAGPYRSSDVAAMLGEPVQSLGPRRASIIRKGMIYSPAHGDIAFTVPLFEEFLGRIGQQAV
;
A
#
# COMPACT_ATOMS: atom_id res chain seq x y z
N MET A 1 13.96 -6.85 9.44
CA MET A 1 15.19 -6.30 8.85
C MET A 1 16.06 -7.39 8.24
N GLU A 2 16.16 -8.55 8.88
CA GLU A 2 16.79 -9.77 8.32
C GLU A 2 16.39 -10.10 6.87
N ALA A 3 15.13 -9.85 6.48
CA ALA A 3 14.64 -10.07 5.12
C ALA A 3 15.42 -9.31 4.01
N ILE A 4 16.14 -8.25 4.36
CA ILE A 4 16.98 -7.47 3.45
C ILE A 4 18.46 -7.66 3.80
N ARG A 5 18.80 -7.56 5.09
CA ARG A 5 20.18 -7.68 5.59
C ARG A 5 20.80 -9.04 5.22
N GLY A 6 20.09 -10.13 5.50
CA GLY A 6 20.61 -11.49 5.31
C GLY A 6 21.04 -11.78 3.86
N PRO A 7 20.18 -11.51 2.86
CA PRO A 7 20.56 -11.64 1.46
C PRO A 7 21.77 -10.78 1.04
N VAL A 8 21.85 -9.53 1.52
CA VAL A 8 22.98 -8.62 1.21
C VAL A 8 24.29 -9.16 1.77
N GLU A 9 24.28 -9.58 3.04
CA GLU A 9 25.47 -10.12 3.73
C GLU A 9 25.89 -11.49 3.16
N ALA A 10 24.95 -12.29 2.65
CA ALA A 10 25.25 -13.56 1.99
C ALA A 10 26.04 -13.40 0.69
N GLU A 11 25.91 -12.25 0.01
CA GLU A 11 26.69 -11.89 -1.18
C GLU A 11 28.01 -11.16 -0.82
N GLY A 12 28.34 -11.04 0.48
CA GLY A 12 29.56 -10.38 0.95
C GLY A 12 29.47 -8.85 1.00
N GLU A 13 28.28 -8.29 0.81
CA GLU A 13 28.04 -6.85 0.82
C GLU A 13 27.40 -6.38 2.14
N ALA A 14 27.30 -5.07 2.33
CA ALA A 14 26.70 -4.48 3.53
C ALA A 14 25.59 -3.48 3.19
N ILE A 15 24.65 -3.29 4.11
CA ILE A 15 23.62 -2.24 4.06
C ILE A 15 23.57 -1.52 5.40
N SER A 16 23.52 -0.19 5.37
CA SER A 16 23.52 0.59 6.60
C SER A 16 22.21 0.45 7.37
N THR A 17 22.30 0.58 8.70
CA THR A 17 21.12 0.53 9.57
C THR A 17 20.14 1.63 9.23
N ASP A 18 20.63 2.81 8.85
CA ASP A 18 19.80 3.95 8.45
C ASP A 18 19.00 3.70 7.17
N ALA A 19 19.60 3.00 6.19
CA ALA A 19 18.91 2.57 4.98
C ALA A 19 17.81 1.54 5.30
N LEU A 20 18.14 0.57 6.16
CA LEU A 20 17.20 -0.44 6.64
C LEU A 20 16.01 0.22 7.35
N GLU A 21 16.24 1.12 8.30
CA GLU A 21 15.16 1.82 9.02
C GLU A 21 14.27 2.62 8.07
N ALA A 22 14.86 3.37 7.14
CA ALA A 22 14.10 4.10 6.13
C ALA A 22 13.23 3.17 5.28
N ILE A 23 13.74 2.00 4.85
CA ILE A 23 12.93 1.01 4.13
C ILE A 23 11.78 0.47 5.00
N ALA A 24 12.05 0.20 6.28
CA ALA A 24 11.02 -0.30 7.20
C ALA A 24 9.86 0.70 7.38
N GLU A 25 10.17 2.00 7.42
CA GLU A 25 9.19 3.08 7.47
C GLU A 25 8.35 3.14 6.19
N GLN A 26 9.00 3.20 5.01
CA GLN A 26 8.31 3.31 3.72
C GLN A 26 7.38 2.12 3.45
N THR A 27 7.81 0.92 3.81
CA THR A 27 7.06 -0.32 3.60
C THR A 27 5.97 -0.55 4.64
N ARG A 28 5.90 0.30 5.69
CA ARG A 28 5.12 0.06 6.91
C ARG A 28 5.34 -1.35 7.47
N ARG A 29 6.57 -1.87 7.31
CA ARG A 29 7.02 -3.22 7.69
C ARG A 29 6.21 -4.37 7.07
N TYR A 30 5.53 -4.13 5.95
CA TYR A 30 4.79 -5.18 5.26
C TYR A 30 5.77 -6.15 4.55
N PRO A 31 5.76 -7.46 4.86
CA PRO A 31 6.80 -8.39 4.40
C PRO A 31 7.05 -8.40 2.90
N TYR A 32 5.99 -8.38 2.10
CA TYR A 32 6.11 -8.35 0.64
C TYR A 32 6.72 -7.04 0.12
N PHE A 33 6.45 -5.91 0.80
CA PHE A 33 7.03 -4.62 0.41
C PHE A 33 8.49 -4.53 0.83
N LEU A 34 8.87 -5.10 1.98
CA LEU A 34 10.28 -5.21 2.36
C LEU A 34 11.11 -5.93 1.27
N GLN A 35 10.56 -6.99 0.68
CA GLN A 35 11.21 -7.71 -0.41
C GLN A 35 11.33 -6.86 -1.68
N GLU A 36 10.28 -6.14 -2.06
CA GLU A 36 10.32 -5.28 -3.24
C GLU A 36 11.35 -4.14 -3.07
N TRP A 37 11.36 -3.47 -1.91
CA TRP A 37 12.36 -2.41 -1.65
C TRP A 37 13.77 -2.98 -1.58
N GLY A 38 13.95 -4.15 -0.96
CA GLY A 38 15.23 -4.86 -0.94
C GLY A 38 15.73 -5.18 -2.35
N PHE A 39 14.86 -5.67 -3.22
CA PHE A 39 15.18 -5.92 -4.63
C PHE A 39 15.58 -4.62 -5.36
N GLN A 40 14.81 -3.54 -5.22
CA GLN A 40 15.12 -2.29 -5.91
C GLN A 40 16.42 -1.66 -5.42
N ILE A 41 16.65 -1.60 -4.10
CA ILE A 41 17.85 -0.96 -3.55
C ILE A 41 19.12 -1.76 -3.86
N TRP A 42 19.03 -3.09 -3.89
CA TRP A 42 20.13 -3.95 -4.31
C TRP A 42 20.54 -3.69 -5.77
N ASN A 43 19.58 -3.63 -6.69
CA ASN A 43 19.87 -3.40 -8.11
C ASN A 43 20.31 -1.96 -8.42
N LEU A 44 20.08 -1.01 -7.50
CA LEU A 44 20.53 0.37 -7.62
C LEU A 44 21.92 0.60 -7.03
N ALA A 45 22.38 -0.27 -6.13
CA ALA A 45 23.64 -0.09 -5.45
C ALA A 45 24.82 -0.30 -6.40
N GLU A 46 25.66 0.71 -6.55
CA GLU A 46 26.93 0.61 -7.31
C GLU A 46 28.13 0.37 -6.38
N MET A 47 27.94 0.57 -5.07
CA MET A 47 28.99 0.46 -4.06
C MET A 47 28.42 -0.10 -2.76
N SER A 48 29.33 -0.56 -1.91
CA SER A 48 29.06 -1.14 -0.60
C SER A 48 29.80 -0.35 0.48
N PRO A 49 29.16 -0.04 1.62
CA PRO A 49 27.79 -0.39 2.00
C PRO A 49 26.71 0.36 1.19
N ILE A 50 25.52 -0.24 1.09
CA ILE A 50 24.31 0.40 0.56
C ILE A 50 23.80 1.42 1.58
N GLU A 51 23.76 2.69 1.21
CA GLU A 51 23.44 3.80 2.11
C GLU A 51 22.01 4.35 1.94
N ARG A 52 21.56 5.13 2.95
CA ARG A 52 20.18 5.65 3.06
C ARG A 52 19.79 6.51 1.86
N GLU A 53 20.75 7.18 1.23
CA GLU A 53 20.56 8.09 0.10
C GLU A 53 19.96 7.39 -1.13
N LEU A 54 20.10 6.06 -1.25
CA LEU A 54 19.49 5.28 -2.32
C LEU A 54 18.01 4.96 -2.08
N VAL A 55 17.54 5.02 -0.82
CA VAL A 55 16.18 4.63 -0.43
C VAL A 55 15.09 5.42 -1.16
N PRO A 56 15.18 6.75 -1.36
CA PRO A 56 14.18 7.49 -2.13
C PRO A 56 14.05 7.00 -3.58
N VAL A 57 15.17 6.68 -4.24
CA VAL A 57 15.17 6.18 -5.63
C VAL A 57 14.56 4.78 -5.68
N ALA A 58 14.99 3.89 -4.77
CA ALA A 58 14.43 2.55 -4.62
C ALA A 58 12.91 2.59 -4.36
N THR A 59 12.47 3.53 -3.51
CA THR A 59 11.05 3.73 -3.17
C THR A 59 10.23 4.09 -4.39
N ASN A 60 10.72 5.01 -5.23
CA ASN A 60 10.02 5.41 -6.45
C ASN A 60 9.86 4.23 -7.42
N LEU A 61 10.91 3.42 -7.60
CA LEU A 61 10.85 2.23 -8.46
C LEU A 61 9.89 1.17 -7.90
N ALA A 62 9.98 0.90 -6.60
CA ALA A 62 9.15 -0.08 -5.92
C ALA A 62 7.65 0.30 -6.00
N VAL A 63 7.33 1.56 -5.69
CA VAL A 63 5.95 2.07 -5.77
C VAL A 63 5.39 1.97 -7.19
N ARG A 64 6.16 2.36 -8.22
CA ARG A 64 5.72 2.22 -9.62
C ARG A 64 5.40 0.77 -9.97
N ARG A 65 6.28 -0.16 -9.60
CA ARG A 65 6.05 -1.59 -9.86
C ARG A 65 4.84 -2.12 -9.11
N LEU A 66 4.64 -1.72 -7.86
CA LEU A 66 3.44 -2.09 -7.09
C LEU A 66 2.17 -1.51 -7.70
N ASP A 67 2.20 -0.26 -8.16
CA ASP A 67 1.08 0.41 -8.82
C ASP A 67 0.67 -0.35 -10.08
N GLU A 68 1.62 -0.76 -10.92
CA GLU A 68 1.38 -1.48 -12.18
C GLU A 68 0.95 -2.95 -11.98
N SER A 69 1.34 -3.57 -10.87
CA SER A 69 1.11 -4.99 -10.61
C SER A 69 0.22 -5.22 -9.39
N PHE A 70 0.79 -5.20 -8.19
CA PHE A 70 0.16 -5.61 -6.93
C PHE A 70 -1.13 -4.84 -6.61
N PHE A 71 -1.13 -3.52 -6.82
CA PHE A 71 -2.30 -2.67 -6.57
C PHE A 71 -3.28 -2.69 -7.74
N ARG A 72 -2.80 -2.58 -9.00
CA ARG A 72 -3.66 -2.63 -10.19
C ARG A 72 -4.50 -3.88 -10.25
N VAL A 73 -3.90 -5.06 -10.08
CA VAL A 73 -4.60 -6.36 -10.14
C VAL A 73 -5.69 -6.46 -9.08
N ARG A 74 -5.49 -5.85 -7.91
CA ARG A 74 -6.49 -5.80 -6.84
C ARG A 74 -7.62 -4.85 -7.18
N PHE A 75 -7.29 -3.65 -7.64
CA PHE A 75 -8.25 -2.63 -8.03
C PHE A 75 -9.12 -3.08 -9.21
N ASP A 76 -8.55 -3.76 -10.19
CA ASP A 76 -9.27 -4.20 -11.38
C ASP A 76 -10.36 -5.23 -11.09
N ARG A 77 -10.25 -5.96 -9.98
CA ARG A 77 -11.29 -6.90 -9.50
C ARG A 77 -12.53 -6.19 -8.94
N LEU A 78 -12.45 -4.90 -8.64
CA LEU A 78 -13.56 -4.13 -8.09
C LEU A 78 -14.53 -3.71 -9.22
N THR A 79 -15.83 -3.84 -8.96
CA THR A 79 -16.88 -3.27 -9.82
C THR A 79 -16.84 -1.74 -9.77
N PRO A 80 -17.45 -1.01 -10.72
CA PRO A 80 -17.49 0.45 -10.69
C PRO A 80 -18.00 1.01 -9.35
N LYS A 81 -19.07 0.44 -8.79
CA LYS A 81 -19.62 0.84 -7.49
C LYS A 81 -18.71 0.53 -6.30
N GLU A 82 -17.97 -0.56 -6.37
CA GLU A 82 -16.96 -0.87 -5.34
C GLU A 82 -15.75 0.07 -5.43
N ARG A 83 -15.35 0.49 -6.64
CA ARG A 83 -14.31 1.50 -6.84
C ARG A 83 -14.72 2.84 -6.24
N GLU A 84 -15.94 3.31 -6.49
CA GLU A 84 -16.50 4.50 -5.84
C GLU A 84 -16.37 4.43 -4.31
N TYR A 85 -16.65 3.27 -3.72
CA TYR A 85 -16.58 3.05 -2.28
C TYR A 85 -15.14 3.17 -1.73
N VAL A 86 -14.16 2.52 -2.35
CA VAL A 86 -12.77 2.62 -1.89
C VAL A 86 -12.15 3.99 -2.16
N PHE A 87 -12.57 4.69 -3.23
CA PHE A 87 -12.20 6.09 -3.43
C PHE A 87 -12.80 7.00 -2.37
N ALA A 88 -14.06 6.77 -1.98
CA ALA A 88 -14.68 7.50 -0.89
C ALA A 88 -13.93 7.29 0.44
N MET A 89 -13.47 6.06 0.71
CA MET A 89 -12.55 5.80 1.84
C MET A 89 -11.28 6.63 1.72
N ALA A 90 -10.57 6.56 0.59
CA ALA A 90 -9.29 7.27 0.44
C ALA A 90 -9.42 8.80 0.54
N ARG A 91 -10.56 9.38 0.15
CA ARG A 91 -10.83 10.82 0.29
C ARG A 91 -11.03 11.28 1.73
N LEU A 92 -11.34 10.36 2.65
CA LEU A 92 -11.42 10.66 4.09
C LEU A 92 -10.03 10.75 4.74
N GLY A 93 -8.95 10.40 4.01
CA GLY A 93 -7.57 10.44 4.49
C GLY A 93 -7.10 9.11 5.06
N ALA A 94 -6.19 9.15 6.05
CA ALA A 94 -5.64 7.96 6.67
C ALA A 94 -6.68 7.26 7.56
N GLY A 95 -6.96 6.00 7.27
CA GLY A 95 -7.90 5.18 8.04
C GLY A 95 -7.39 4.76 9.44
N PRO A 96 -8.21 4.03 10.22
CA PRO A 96 -9.48 3.41 9.84
C PRO A 96 -10.63 4.41 9.63
N TYR A 97 -11.67 3.98 8.91
CA TYR A 97 -12.80 4.80 8.47
C TYR A 97 -14.11 4.33 9.09
N ARG A 98 -14.97 5.25 9.51
CA ARG A 98 -16.34 4.92 9.89
C ARG A 98 -17.16 4.63 8.63
N SER A 99 -17.94 3.55 8.66
CA SER A 99 -18.86 3.20 7.57
C SER A 99 -19.89 4.31 7.30
N SER A 100 -20.25 5.11 8.32
CA SER A 100 -21.12 6.28 8.20
C SER A 100 -20.51 7.38 7.34
N ASP A 101 -19.21 7.62 7.50
CA ASP A 101 -18.54 8.74 6.84
C ASP A 101 -18.33 8.42 5.36
N VAL A 102 -18.04 7.16 5.05
CA VAL A 102 -18.00 6.66 3.66
C VAL A 102 -19.39 6.78 3.01
N ALA A 103 -20.45 6.45 3.74
CA ALA A 103 -21.81 6.58 3.23
C ALA A 103 -22.19 8.04 2.96
N ALA A 104 -21.83 8.95 3.87
CA ALA A 104 -22.01 10.39 3.71
C ALA A 104 -21.24 10.92 2.49
N MET A 105 -19.99 10.49 2.30
CA MET A 105 -19.16 10.84 1.14
C MET A 105 -19.77 10.36 -0.19
N LEU A 106 -20.49 9.24 -0.18
CA LEU A 106 -21.18 8.69 -1.35
C LEU A 106 -22.59 9.27 -1.56
N GLY A 107 -23.15 9.97 -0.57
CA GLY A 107 -24.55 10.41 -0.60
C GLY A 107 -25.55 9.25 -0.58
N GLU A 108 -25.18 8.09 -0.02
CA GLU A 108 -26.02 6.89 0.04
C GLU A 108 -26.33 6.51 1.51
N PRO A 109 -27.50 5.93 1.82
CA PRO A 109 -27.78 5.41 3.16
C PRO A 109 -26.81 4.30 3.58
N VAL A 110 -26.30 4.31 4.81
CA VAL A 110 -25.37 3.29 5.32
C VAL A 110 -25.90 1.86 5.13
N GLN A 111 -27.22 1.68 5.30
CA GLN A 111 -27.88 0.38 5.17
C GLN A 111 -27.86 -0.16 3.73
N SER A 112 -27.86 0.70 2.70
CA SER A 112 -27.81 0.25 1.30
C SER A 112 -26.41 -0.24 0.90
N LEU A 113 -25.37 0.18 1.63
CA LEU A 113 -23.98 -0.14 1.32
C LEU A 113 -23.49 -1.47 1.92
N GLY A 114 -24.31 -2.14 2.75
CA GLY A 114 -23.96 -3.41 3.40
C GLY A 114 -23.48 -4.49 2.43
N PRO A 115 -24.23 -4.82 1.35
CA PRO A 115 -23.81 -5.81 0.36
C PRO A 115 -22.52 -5.43 -0.38
N ARG A 116 -22.36 -4.13 -0.70
CA ARG A 116 -21.16 -3.59 -1.37
C ARG A 116 -19.93 -3.76 -0.47
N ARG A 117 -20.02 -3.31 0.79
CA ARG A 117 -18.96 -3.49 1.80
C ARG A 117 -18.59 -4.96 1.96
N ALA A 118 -19.57 -5.85 2.11
CA ALA A 118 -19.34 -7.28 2.25
C ALA A 118 -18.64 -7.90 1.03
N SER A 119 -18.98 -7.44 -0.18
CA SER A 119 -18.30 -7.87 -1.42
C SER A 119 -16.83 -7.45 -1.45
N ILE A 120 -16.53 -6.20 -1.07
CA ILE A 120 -15.16 -5.67 -1.02
C ILE A 120 -14.32 -6.42 0.03
N ILE A 121 -14.92 -6.77 1.18
CA ILE A 121 -14.29 -7.62 2.21
C ILE A 121 -13.98 -9.01 1.64
N ARG A 122 -14.94 -9.66 0.98
CA ARG A 122 -14.73 -10.99 0.36
C ARG A 122 -13.61 -10.98 -0.70
N LYS A 123 -13.45 -9.88 -1.42
CA LYS A 123 -12.34 -9.68 -2.38
C LYS A 123 -10.99 -9.38 -1.71
N GLY A 124 -10.96 -9.27 -0.38
CA GLY A 124 -9.76 -9.05 0.41
C GLY A 124 -9.21 -7.63 0.29
N MET A 125 -10.04 -6.65 -0.06
CA MET A 125 -9.60 -5.26 -0.26
C MET A 125 -9.69 -4.43 1.03
N ILE A 126 -10.70 -4.70 1.84
CA ILE A 126 -10.91 -4.04 3.14
C ILE A 126 -11.25 -5.09 4.20
N TYR A 127 -11.08 -4.73 5.48
CA TYR A 127 -11.52 -5.50 6.63
C TYR A 127 -12.16 -4.59 7.68
N SER A 128 -12.79 -5.17 8.71
CA SER A 128 -13.42 -4.43 9.80
C SER A 128 -12.61 -4.61 11.10
N PRO A 129 -11.81 -3.61 11.52
CA PRO A 129 -11.01 -3.72 12.74
C PRO A 129 -11.87 -3.61 14.02
N ALA A 130 -13.00 -2.90 13.95
CA ALA A 130 -13.94 -2.71 15.06
C ALA A 130 -15.36 -2.51 14.51
N HIS A 131 -16.38 -2.59 15.37
CA HIS A 131 -17.77 -2.40 14.95
C HIS A 131 -17.96 -1.02 14.31
N GLY A 132 -18.47 -1.00 13.07
CA GLY A 132 -18.70 0.22 12.30
C GLY A 132 -17.48 0.74 11.55
N ASP A 133 -16.28 0.23 11.84
CA ASP A 133 -15.03 0.67 11.22
C ASP A 133 -14.59 -0.27 10.09
N ILE A 134 -13.91 0.30 9.11
CA ILE A 134 -13.27 -0.40 8.00
C ILE A 134 -11.87 0.15 7.74
N ALA A 135 -10.98 -0.68 7.19
CA ALA A 135 -9.63 -0.29 6.77
C ALA A 135 -9.18 -1.12 5.57
N PHE A 136 -8.21 -0.61 4.79
CA PHE A 136 -7.57 -1.38 3.72
C PHE A 136 -6.77 -2.54 4.30
N THR A 137 -6.78 -3.68 3.61
CA THR A 137 -6.05 -4.89 4.04
C THR A 137 -4.55 -4.82 3.83
N VAL A 138 -4.09 -3.93 2.93
CA VAL A 138 -2.69 -3.73 2.62
C VAL A 138 -2.33 -2.25 2.75
N PRO A 139 -1.10 -1.94 3.23
CA PRO A 139 -0.64 -0.56 3.28
C PRO A 139 -0.43 0.01 1.89
N LEU A 140 -0.30 1.34 1.81
CA LEU A 140 -0.05 2.11 0.57
C LEU A 140 -1.19 2.06 -0.48
N PHE A 141 -2.28 1.34 -0.21
CA PHE A 141 -3.41 1.23 -1.13
C PHE A 141 -4.20 2.53 -1.25
N GLU A 142 -4.35 3.26 -0.14
CA GLU A 142 -4.96 4.59 -0.13
C GLU A 142 -4.17 5.55 -1.03
N GLU A 143 -2.84 5.57 -0.88
CA GLU A 143 -1.97 6.42 -1.68
C GLU A 143 -1.98 6.02 -3.16
N PHE A 144 -2.09 4.72 -3.47
CA PHE A 144 -2.32 4.24 -4.83
C PHE A 144 -3.62 4.81 -5.42
N LEU A 145 -4.72 4.75 -4.67
CA LEU A 145 -6.00 5.36 -5.09
C LEU A 145 -5.85 6.87 -5.29
N GLY A 146 -5.10 7.56 -4.42
CA GLY A 146 -4.77 8.98 -4.60
C GLY A 146 -4.04 9.25 -5.93
N ARG A 147 -3.03 8.45 -6.26
CA ARG A 147 -2.26 8.58 -7.51
C ARG A 147 -3.10 8.36 -8.76
N ILE A 148 -3.94 7.31 -8.81
CA ILE A 148 -4.77 7.03 -10.00
C ILE A 148 -6.02 7.92 -10.07
N GLY A 149 -6.49 8.44 -8.94
CA GLY A 149 -7.63 9.36 -8.88
C GLY A 149 -7.32 10.74 -9.44
N GLN A 150 -6.07 11.18 -9.37
CA GLN A 150 -5.60 12.44 -9.97
C GLN A 150 -5.45 12.37 -11.51
N GLN A 151 -5.42 11.17 -12.09
CA GLN A 151 -5.33 10.95 -13.54
C GLN A 151 -6.71 10.90 -14.23
N ALA A 152 -7.79 10.97 -13.46
CA ALA A 152 -9.18 10.87 -13.94
C ALA A 152 -9.93 12.22 -13.88
N VAL A 153 -9.21 13.34 -13.75
CA VAL A 153 -9.72 14.72 -13.81
C VAL A 153 -9.10 15.43 -15.01
#